data_AF-A0DDS1-F1
#
_entry.id   AF-A0DDS1-F1
#
_cell.length_a   1.000
_cell.length_b   1.000
_cell.length_c   1.000
_cell.angle_alpha   90.00
_cell.angle_beta   90.00
_cell.angle_gamma   90.00
#
_symmetry.space_group_name_H-M   'P 1'
#
loop_
_entity.id
_entity.type
_entity.pdbx_description
1 polymer ?
#
loop_
_entity_poly.entity_id
_entity_poly.type
_entity_poly.pdbx_seq_one_letter_code
_entity_poly.pdbx_strand_id
1 'polypeptide(L)'
;MLSFQLHYQLQFGDAIYISGDSDYFGNWSPLQAKRMKWNQGHLWTIDIPIHYFQYKYFVSSFNDPNSEEWEFGPNRLMRTTEPSCNHQLNLEKGIVDVWNHRKVMFQCYNPQQYPMFISGSSLDLGQNAKRVSMKQKQDISYKKILANVIEDKVVHYQFHVKTKKHYSSSILTLHLDSTISQNQNLDFSYKNYILAFCTGMEKIKRSIYQLDNHICYGYVPRDQNDFNLLRDANLHTIIEFSNQAEQAAHSIKFGEFNYFTLNFRSNMKGTYISNLSPLIQLLITKYHVNVKSNQQVIYICNNSLSHLRKYLQAYKSLSISK
;
A
#
# COMPACT_ATOMS: atom_id res chain seq x y z
N MET A 1 -19.06 1.66 -16.24
CA MET A 1 -18.70 3.02 -16.68
C MET A 1 -18.32 3.83 -15.45
N LEU A 2 -17.25 4.62 -15.50
CA LEU A 2 -16.77 5.42 -14.38
C LEU A 2 -16.89 6.90 -14.71
N SER A 3 -17.54 7.66 -13.84
CA SER A 3 -17.75 9.09 -14.03
C SER A 3 -16.59 9.89 -13.46
N PHE A 4 -15.99 10.76 -14.27
CA PHE A 4 -14.97 11.72 -13.88
C PHE A 4 -15.60 13.09 -13.73
N GLN A 5 -15.18 13.82 -12.72
CA GLN A 5 -15.71 15.11 -12.34
C GLN A 5 -14.56 16.04 -11.97
N LEU A 6 -14.55 17.25 -12.53
CA LEU A 6 -13.52 18.25 -12.29
C LEU A 6 -14.17 19.62 -12.18
N HIS A 7 -13.98 20.30 -11.05
CA HIS A 7 -14.38 21.70 -10.91
C HIS A 7 -13.24 22.61 -11.35
N TYR A 8 -13.42 23.34 -12.45
CA TYR A 8 -12.42 24.29 -12.95
C TYR A 8 -13.07 25.33 -13.85
N GLN A 9 -12.86 26.61 -13.56
CA GLN A 9 -13.41 27.71 -14.34
C GLN A 9 -12.51 28.00 -15.54
N LEU A 10 -13.12 28.04 -16.73
CA LEU A 10 -12.47 28.41 -17.99
C LEU A 10 -13.11 29.66 -18.59
N GLN A 11 -12.40 30.28 -19.52
CA GLN A 11 -12.95 31.32 -20.38
C GLN A 11 -13.92 30.71 -21.40
N PHE A 12 -14.84 31.54 -21.91
CA PHE A 12 -15.75 31.11 -22.97
C PHE A 12 -14.95 30.80 -24.24
N GLY A 13 -15.24 29.65 -24.85
CA GLY A 13 -14.52 29.15 -26.03
C GLY A 13 -13.52 28.05 -25.71
N ASP A 14 -13.13 27.88 -24.45
CA ASP A 14 -12.24 26.80 -24.02
C ASP A 14 -13.02 25.61 -23.45
N ALA A 15 -12.38 24.43 -23.48
CA ALA A 15 -12.90 23.20 -22.92
C ALA A 15 -11.81 22.38 -22.23
N ILE A 16 -12.25 21.53 -21.30
CA ILE A 16 -11.38 20.53 -20.69
C ILE A 16 -11.45 19.24 -21.49
N TYR A 17 -10.28 18.67 -21.73
CA TYR A 17 -10.09 17.38 -22.35
C TYR A 17 -9.38 16.45 -21.36
N ILE A 18 -9.64 15.16 -21.50
CA ILE A 18 -8.97 14.10 -20.77
C ILE A 18 -8.29 13.16 -21.79
N SER A 19 -7.01 12.87 -21.57
CA SER A 19 -6.26 11.89 -22.35
C SER A 19 -5.50 10.93 -21.43
N GLY A 20 -4.94 9.86 -21.97
CA GLY A 20 -4.44 8.73 -21.21
C GLY A 20 -3.90 7.61 -22.08
N ASP A 21 -3.41 6.55 -21.43
CA ASP A 21 -2.65 5.44 -22.03
C ASP A 21 -3.49 4.34 -22.70
N SER A 22 -4.77 4.60 -22.98
CA SER A 22 -5.64 3.63 -23.66
C SER A 22 -6.51 4.29 -24.72
N ASP A 23 -7.06 3.46 -25.61
CA ASP A 23 -7.94 3.88 -26.71
C ASP A 23 -9.15 4.70 -26.22
N TYR A 24 -9.66 4.40 -25.03
CA TYR A 24 -10.76 5.14 -24.41
C TYR A 24 -10.41 6.59 -24.07
N PHE A 25 -9.11 6.87 -23.89
CA PHE A 25 -8.57 8.21 -23.64
C PHE A 25 -7.78 8.78 -24.83
N GLY A 26 -7.68 8.07 -25.95
CA GLY A 26 -6.98 8.53 -27.15
C GLY A 26 -5.46 8.37 -27.12
N ASN A 27 -4.91 7.45 -26.32
CA ASN A 27 -3.49 7.07 -26.33
C ASN A 27 -2.50 8.25 -26.29
N TRP A 28 -2.71 9.18 -25.35
CA TRP A 28 -1.92 10.40 -25.18
C TRP A 28 -1.91 11.36 -26.39
N SER A 29 -2.79 11.16 -27.37
CA SER A 29 -2.94 12.07 -28.51
C SER A 29 -3.99 13.15 -28.19
N PRO A 30 -3.63 14.45 -28.19
CA PRO A 30 -4.59 15.55 -28.00
C PRO A 30 -5.75 15.51 -28.99
N LEU A 31 -5.48 15.16 -30.24
CA LEU A 31 -6.49 15.05 -31.32
C LEU A 31 -7.50 13.90 -31.08
N GLN A 32 -7.12 12.88 -30.31
CA GLN A 32 -7.98 11.73 -30.00
C GLN A 32 -8.54 11.77 -28.57
N ALA A 33 -8.10 12.76 -27.78
CA ALA A 33 -8.52 12.97 -26.41
C ALA A 33 -10.03 13.21 -26.31
N LYS A 34 -10.59 12.92 -25.14
CA LYS A 34 -12.03 13.05 -24.93
C LYS A 34 -12.35 14.38 -24.30
N ARG A 35 -13.19 15.16 -24.96
CA ARG A 35 -13.70 16.42 -24.40
C ARG A 35 -14.70 16.12 -23.27
N MET A 36 -14.51 16.77 -22.13
CA MET A 36 -15.46 16.71 -21.02
C MET A 36 -16.68 17.58 -21.29
N LYS A 37 -17.83 17.17 -20.77
CA LYS A 37 -19.07 17.94 -20.82
C LYS A 37 -19.04 19.02 -19.74
N TRP A 38 -19.25 20.28 -20.13
CA TRP A 38 -19.48 21.36 -19.17
C TRP A 38 -20.88 21.26 -18.56
N ASN A 39 -20.98 21.54 -17.26
CA ASN A 39 -22.22 21.65 -16.51
C ASN A 39 -22.18 22.91 -15.62
N GLN A 40 -23.35 23.31 -15.10
CA GLN A 40 -23.49 24.48 -14.24
C GLN A 40 -22.51 24.45 -13.05
N GLY A 41 -21.97 25.62 -12.68
CA GLY A 41 -21.00 25.74 -11.58
C GLY A 41 -19.57 25.34 -11.96
N HIS A 42 -19.23 25.40 -13.25
CA HIS A 42 -17.90 25.03 -13.79
C HIS A 42 -17.52 23.58 -13.50
N LEU A 43 -18.52 22.69 -13.47
CA LEU A 43 -18.35 21.26 -13.26
C LEU A 43 -18.22 20.56 -14.61
N TRP A 44 -17.06 19.96 -14.85
CA TRP A 44 -16.78 19.19 -16.05
C TRP A 44 -16.95 17.71 -15.76
N THR A 45 -17.69 17.00 -16.60
CA THR A 45 -17.94 15.55 -16.43
C THR A 45 -17.70 14.74 -17.68
N ILE A 46 -17.26 13.50 -17.52
CA ILE A 46 -17.20 12.51 -18.60
C ILE A 46 -17.29 11.11 -18.03
N ASP A 47 -17.95 10.22 -18.76
CA ASP A 47 -18.09 8.83 -18.39
C ASP A 47 -17.26 7.94 -19.31
N ILE A 48 -16.39 7.11 -18.74
CA ILE A 48 -15.44 6.30 -19.51
C ILE A 48 -15.57 4.81 -19.12
N PRO A 49 -15.48 3.87 -20.08
CA PRO A 49 -15.44 2.43 -19.80
C PRO A 49 -14.24 2.04 -18.93
N ILE A 50 -14.42 1.03 -18.07
CA ILE A 50 -13.47 0.70 -17.00
C ILE A 50 -12.30 -0.12 -17.55
N HIS A 51 -11.07 0.34 -17.29
CA HIS A 51 -9.84 -0.46 -17.28
C HIS A 51 -8.83 0.17 -16.30
N TYR A 52 -7.68 -0.45 -16.09
CA TYR A 52 -6.53 0.20 -15.45
C TYR A 52 -5.93 1.19 -16.44
N PHE A 53 -5.72 2.45 -16.05
CA PHE A 53 -5.19 3.46 -16.96
C PHE A 53 -4.48 4.60 -16.22
N GLN A 54 -3.58 5.24 -16.93
CA GLN A 54 -3.11 6.59 -16.65
C GLN A 54 -3.93 7.60 -17.43
N TYR A 55 -4.14 8.77 -16.84
CA TYR A 55 -4.86 9.86 -17.49
C TYR A 55 -4.36 11.22 -17.01
N LYS A 56 -4.66 12.26 -17.78
CA LYS A 56 -4.33 13.64 -17.45
C LYS A 56 -5.30 14.59 -18.15
N TYR A 57 -5.56 15.72 -17.52
CA TYR A 57 -6.40 16.76 -18.11
C TYR A 57 -5.56 17.82 -18.82
N PHE A 58 -6.14 18.42 -19.87
CA PHE A 58 -5.62 19.63 -20.50
C PHE A 58 -6.77 20.56 -20.89
N VAL A 59 -6.46 21.85 -21.01
CA VAL A 59 -7.34 22.86 -21.58
C VAL A 59 -6.97 23.05 -23.04
N SER A 60 -7.98 23.20 -23.89
CA SER A 60 -7.79 23.65 -25.27
C SER A 60 -9.05 24.34 -25.79
N SER A 61 -8.95 24.97 -26.96
CA SER A 61 -10.09 25.57 -27.64
C SER A 61 -11.14 24.50 -27.97
N PHE A 62 -12.41 24.83 -27.72
CA PHE A 62 -13.53 23.90 -27.91
C PHE A 62 -13.68 23.42 -29.36
N ASN A 63 -13.40 24.30 -30.32
CA ASN A 63 -13.55 24.04 -31.76
C ASN A 63 -12.29 23.50 -32.42
N ASP A 64 -11.11 23.80 -31.86
CA ASP A 64 -9.83 23.43 -32.45
C ASP A 64 -8.80 23.06 -31.36
N PRO A 65 -8.67 21.78 -30.99
CA PRO A 65 -7.83 21.34 -29.88
C PRO A 65 -6.33 21.26 -30.25
N ASN A 66 -5.80 22.30 -30.90
CA ASN A 66 -4.42 22.37 -31.39
C ASN A 66 -3.45 23.07 -30.41
N SER A 67 -3.97 23.73 -29.39
CA SER A 67 -3.17 24.42 -28.37
C SER A 67 -3.54 23.89 -26.99
N GLU A 68 -2.67 23.06 -26.44
CA GLU A 68 -2.91 22.30 -25.20
C GLU A 68 -2.18 22.90 -24.00
N GLU A 69 -2.93 23.24 -22.95
CA GLU A 69 -2.39 23.53 -21.64
C GLU A 69 -2.66 22.35 -20.70
N TRP A 70 -1.67 21.48 -20.55
CA TRP A 70 -1.75 20.34 -19.64
C TRP A 70 -1.73 20.78 -18.18
N GLU A 71 -2.48 20.08 -17.33
CA GLU A 71 -2.34 20.27 -15.88
C GLU A 71 -0.90 19.98 -15.43
N PHE A 72 -0.47 20.63 -14.35
CA PHE A 72 0.84 20.41 -13.76
C PHE A 72 0.93 19.05 -13.07
N GLY A 73 2.18 18.58 -12.95
CA GLY A 73 2.51 17.34 -12.26
C GLY A 73 2.40 16.08 -13.11
N PRO A 74 2.65 14.92 -12.49
CA PRO A 74 2.67 13.62 -13.13
C PRO A 74 1.27 13.17 -13.56
N ASN A 75 1.19 12.18 -14.45
CA ASN A 75 -0.08 11.60 -14.87
C ASN A 75 -0.87 11.07 -13.66
N ARG A 76 -2.20 11.18 -13.69
CA ARG A 76 -3.06 10.54 -12.69
C ARG A 76 -3.11 9.04 -13.00
N LEU A 77 -3.17 8.21 -11.96
CA LEU A 77 -3.23 6.75 -12.08
C LEU A 77 -4.46 6.23 -11.37
N MET A 78 -5.25 5.39 -12.03
CA MET A 78 -6.39 4.71 -11.43
C MET A 78 -6.19 3.20 -11.44
N ARG A 79 -6.34 2.58 -10.26
CA ARG A 79 -6.38 1.12 -10.09
C ARG A 79 -7.68 0.72 -9.42
N THR A 80 -8.52 -0.03 -10.13
CA THR A 80 -9.71 -0.66 -9.58
C THR A 80 -9.43 -2.14 -9.33
N THR A 81 -9.08 -2.52 -8.10
CA THR A 81 -8.71 -3.91 -7.73
C THR A 81 -9.91 -4.86 -7.55
N GLU A 82 -11.11 -4.47 -7.95
CA GLU A 82 -12.33 -5.26 -7.71
C GLU A 82 -12.98 -5.66 -9.05
N PRO A 83 -13.13 -6.98 -9.34
CA PRO A 83 -13.89 -7.48 -10.49
C PRO A 83 -15.41 -7.29 -10.37
N SER A 84 -15.93 -6.68 -9.30
CA SER A 84 -17.37 -6.49 -9.08
C SER A 84 -17.90 -5.26 -9.82
N CYS A 85 -17.96 -5.36 -11.14
CA CYS A 85 -18.93 -4.63 -11.95
C CYS A 85 -20.00 -5.59 -12.48
N ASN A 86 -20.47 -6.50 -11.63
CA ASN A 86 -21.78 -7.12 -11.80
C ASN A 86 -22.68 -6.62 -10.66
N HIS A 87 -23.81 -6.03 -11.04
CA HIS A 87 -24.82 -5.36 -10.21
C HIS A 87 -24.49 -3.93 -9.74
N GLN A 88 -24.88 -2.96 -10.56
CA GLN A 88 -26.00 -2.03 -10.27
C GLN A 88 -26.33 -1.83 -8.78
N LEU A 89 -25.37 -1.34 -7.98
CA LEU A 89 -25.62 -0.79 -6.65
C LEU A 89 -24.47 0.18 -6.33
N ASN A 90 -24.83 1.48 -6.29
CA ASN A 90 -24.04 2.65 -5.89
C ASN A 90 -23.08 3.26 -6.93
N LEU A 91 -23.67 3.76 -8.03
CA LEU A 91 -23.11 4.76 -8.96
C LEU A 91 -22.85 6.16 -8.33
N GLU A 92 -22.95 6.31 -7.01
CA GLU A 92 -22.87 7.62 -6.32
C GLU A 92 -21.45 8.17 -6.09
N LYS A 93 -20.37 7.50 -6.51
CA LYS A 93 -19.00 8.03 -6.30
C LYS A 93 -18.16 7.96 -7.57
N GLY A 94 -18.38 8.92 -8.46
CA GLY A 94 -17.43 9.25 -9.52
C GLY A 94 -16.05 9.68 -8.96
N ILE A 95 -15.06 9.73 -9.85
CA ILE A 95 -13.75 10.32 -9.57
C ILE A 95 -13.92 11.83 -9.55
N VAL A 96 -13.80 12.44 -8.37
CA VAL A 96 -13.77 13.90 -8.23
C VAL A 96 -12.33 14.39 -8.15
N ASP A 97 -11.83 15.02 -9.20
CA ASP A 97 -10.50 15.61 -9.28
C ASP A 97 -10.54 17.13 -9.10
N VAL A 98 -9.36 17.69 -8.82
CA VAL A 98 -9.12 19.13 -8.72
C VAL A 98 -7.88 19.43 -9.56
N TRP A 99 -7.97 20.46 -10.40
CA TRP A 99 -6.91 20.86 -11.32
C TRP A 99 -5.59 21.11 -10.56
N ASN A 100 -4.47 20.60 -11.08
CA ASN A 100 -3.14 20.70 -10.47
C ASN A 100 -3.01 20.11 -9.05
N HIS A 101 -4.03 19.46 -8.51
CA HIS A 101 -3.96 18.82 -7.20
C HIS A 101 -3.86 17.30 -7.31
N ARG A 102 -3.19 16.69 -6.34
CA ARG A 102 -3.08 15.24 -6.20
C ARG A 102 -3.60 14.81 -4.85
N LYS A 103 -4.39 13.73 -4.88
CA LYS A 103 -4.85 13.06 -3.66
C LYS A 103 -3.69 12.26 -3.11
N VAL A 104 -3.27 12.57 -1.90
CA VAL A 104 -2.20 11.84 -1.21
C VAL A 104 -2.80 11.15 0.00
N MET A 105 -2.50 9.87 0.18
CA MET A 105 -2.84 9.11 1.36
C MET A 105 -1.56 8.70 2.08
N PHE A 106 -1.30 9.35 3.20
CA PHE A 106 -0.30 8.92 4.15
C PHE A 106 -0.88 7.77 4.95
N GLN A 107 -0.19 6.64 4.98
CA GLN A 107 -0.64 5.49 5.76
C GLN A 107 0.51 4.76 6.43
N CYS A 108 0.19 4.19 7.59
CA CYS A 108 1.09 3.33 8.34
C CYS A 108 0.32 2.17 8.98
N TYR A 109 0.95 1.01 9.03
CA TYR A 109 0.42 -0.15 9.73
C TYR A 109 0.50 0.04 11.26
N ASN A 110 -0.65 -0.01 11.92
CA ASN A 110 -0.90 0.19 13.34
C ASN A 110 -1.99 -0.78 13.84
N PRO A 111 -1.66 -2.08 14.04
CA PRO A 111 -2.63 -3.09 14.48
C PRO A 111 -3.06 -2.92 15.94
N GLN A 112 -2.19 -2.31 16.76
CA GLN A 112 -2.47 -2.02 18.17
C GLN A 112 -3.37 -0.79 18.37
N GLN A 113 -3.73 -0.12 17.27
CA GLN A 113 -4.62 1.05 17.27
C GLN A 113 -4.14 2.18 18.20
N TYR A 114 -2.84 2.37 18.32
CA TYR A 114 -2.30 3.50 19.06
C TYR A 114 -2.76 4.83 18.45
N PRO A 115 -2.95 5.89 19.25
CA PRO A 115 -3.16 7.23 18.70
C PRO A 115 -1.99 7.64 17.81
N MET A 116 -2.29 7.85 16.53
CA MET A 116 -1.33 8.21 15.50
C MET A 116 -1.56 9.65 15.05
N PHE A 117 -0.45 10.35 14.84
CA PHE A 117 -0.46 11.69 14.29
C PHE A 117 0.56 11.80 13.15
N ILE A 118 0.37 12.80 12.30
CA ILE A 118 1.30 13.18 11.25
C ILE A 118 1.51 14.68 11.28
N SER A 119 2.74 15.13 11.06
CA SER A 119 3.04 16.54 10.78
C SER A 119 3.75 16.65 9.45
N GLY A 120 3.71 17.84 8.85
CA GLY A 120 4.43 18.08 7.61
C GLY A 120 4.23 19.49 7.06
N SER A 121 4.94 19.75 5.97
CA SER A 121 5.04 21.04 5.29
C SER A 121 3.72 21.55 4.69
N SER A 122 2.90 20.66 4.13
CA SER A 122 1.61 21.04 3.53
C SER A 122 0.60 21.52 4.57
N LEU A 123 -0.34 22.37 4.14
CA LEU A 123 -1.38 22.97 5.00
C LEU A 123 -2.17 21.93 5.80
N ASP A 124 -2.61 20.87 5.13
CA ASP A 124 -3.39 19.77 5.72
C ASP A 124 -2.60 18.92 6.74
N LEU A 125 -1.27 19.04 6.72
CA LEU A 125 -0.33 18.40 7.65
C LEU A 125 0.18 19.34 8.74
N GLY A 126 -0.34 20.57 8.80
CA GLY A 126 -0.08 21.50 9.90
C GLY A 126 1.15 22.39 9.72
N GLN A 127 1.71 22.51 8.51
CA GLN A 127 2.81 23.43 8.16
C GLN A 127 4.01 23.35 9.12
N ASN A 128 4.38 22.14 9.52
CA ASN A 128 5.43 21.84 10.50
C ASN A 128 5.23 22.44 11.92
N ALA A 129 4.12 23.13 12.17
CA ALA A 129 3.84 23.77 13.46
C ALA A 129 2.97 22.89 14.38
N LYS A 130 2.12 22.04 13.80
CA LYS A 130 1.19 21.19 14.56
C LYS A 130 1.14 19.77 14.03
N ARG A 131 0.82 18.85 14.95
CA ARG A 131 0.51 17.45 14.62
C ARG A 131 -0.98 17.32 14.31
N VAL A 132 -1.29 16.55 13.28
CA VAL A 132 -2.65 16.28 12.82
C VAL A 132 -2.98 14.83 13.10
N SER A 133 -4.13 14.57 13.73
CA SER A 133 -4.55 13.20 14.03
C SER A 133 -4.80 12.40 12.76
N MET A 134 -4.39 11.14 12.77
CA MET A 134 -4.69 10.17 11.72
C MET A 134 -5.97 9.41 12.07
N LYS A 135 -6.71 8.97 11.04
CA LYS A 135 -7.88 8.09 11.20
C LYS A 135 -7.42 6.64 11.27
N GLN A 136 -8.13 5.80 12.00
CA GLN A 136 -7.88 4.35 12.05
C GLN A 136 -8.93 3.61 11.22
N LYS A 137 -8.50 2.62 10.44
CA LYS A 137 -9.37 1.60 9.84
C LYS A 137 -8.67 0.25 9.86
N GLN A 138 -9.25 -0.72 10.55
CA GLN A 138 -8.62 -2.02 10.81
C GLN A 138 -7.23 -1.82 11.42
N ASP A 139 -6.17 -2.26 10.74
CA ASP A 139 -4.79 -2.16 11.20
C ASP A 139 -4.02 -1.03 10.53
N ILE A 140 -4.70 -0.09 9.86
CA ILE A 140 -4.07 1.01 9.15
C ILE A 140 -4.51 2.33 9.78
N SER A 141 -3.53 3.12 10.21
CA SER A 141 -3.74 4.55 10.43
C SER A 141 -3.44 5.31 9.15
N TYR A 142 -4.30 6.25 8.78
CA TYR A 142 -4.15 7.00 7.55
C TYR A 142 -4.60 8.46 7.68
N LYS A 143 -4.01 9.32 6.86
CA LYS A 143 -4.40 10.71 6.65
C LYS A 143 -4.45 10.95 5.15
N LYS A 144 -5.59 11.45 4.68
CA LYS A 144 -5.78 11.89 3.30
C LYS A 144 -5.63 13.40 3.24
N ILE A 145 -4.96 13.88 2.21
CA ILE A 145 -4.84 15.29 1.89
C ILE A 145 -5.06 15.51 0.41
N LEU A 146 -5.31 16.76 0.04
CA LEU A 146 -5.30 17.22 -1.34
C LEU A 146 -4.14 18.22 -1.49
N ALA A 147 -3.06 17.80 -2.15
CA ALA A 147 -1.85 18.61 -2.27
C ALA A 147 -1.80 19.31 -3.63
N ASN A 148 -1.48 20.61 -3.64
CA ASN A 148 -1.30 21.39 -4.85
C ASN A 148 0.11 21.13 -5.42
N VAL A 149 0.23 20.58 -6.63
CA VAL A 149 1.54 20.18 -7.16
C VAL A 149 2.45 21.38 -7.47
N ILE A 150 1.91 22.57 -7.63
CA ILE A 150 2.70 23.78 -7.89
C ILE A 150 3.32 24.30 -6.58
N GLU A 151 2.53 24.33 -5.50
CA GLU A 151 2.93 24.87 -4.19
C GLU A 151 3.65 23.82 -3.33
N ASP A 152 3.13 22.58 -3.32
CA ASP A 152 3.61 21.43 -2.55
C ASP A 152 4.45 20.46 -3.40
N LYS A 153 5.29 20.98 -4.33
CA LYS A 153 6.16 20.12 -5.20
C LYS A 153 6.88 19.03 -4.43
N VAL A 154 7.33 19.37 -3.22
CA VAL A 154 7.93 18.44 -2.27
C VAL A 154 7.20 18.57 -0.94
N VAL A 155 6.65 17.44 -0.45
CA VAL A 155 6.03 17.36 0.86
C VAL A 155 7.00 16.65 1.81
N HIS A 156 7.52 17.38 2.79
CA HIS A 156 8.18 16.81 3.97
C HIS A 156 7.15 16.44 5.02
N TYR A 157 7.28 15.24 5.60
CA TYR A 157 6.32 14.71 6.58
C TYR A 157 6.99 13.79 7.61
N GLN A 158 6.35 13.65 8.77
CA GLN A 158 6.81 12.82 9.88
C GLN A 158 5.62 12.16 10.58
N PHE A 159 5.74 10.88 10.91
CA PHE A 159 4.72 10.16 11.68
C PHE A 159 5.06 10.20 13.16
N HIS A 160 4.03 10.28 14.00
CA HIS A 160 4.15 10.23 15.45
C HIS A 160 3.19 9.19 16.03
N VAL A 161 3.69 8.39 16.96
CA VAL A 161 2.88 7.44 17.71
C VAL A 161 2.92 7.81 19.19
N LYS A 162 1.74 7.84 19.81
CA LYS A 162 1.60 8.00 21.25
C LYS A 162 1.37 6.65 21.89
N THR A 163 2.41 6.12 22.55
CA THR A 163 2.33 4.93 23.42
C THR A 163 2.59 5.36 24.87
N LYS A 164 3.10 4.46 25.74
CA LYS A 164 3.69 4.85 27.04
C LYS A 164 4.86 5.83 26.87
N LYS A 165 5.57 5.76 25.74
CA LYS A 165 6.57 6.75 25.30
C LYS A 165 6.13 7.34 23.95
N HIS A 166 6.41 8.63 23.74
CA HIS A 166 6.17 9.26 22.44
C HIS A 166 7.32 8.89 21.49
N TYR A 167 6.97 8.49 20.26
CA TYR A 167 7.96 8.24 19.21
C TYR A 167 7.59 9.03 17.95
N SER A 168 8.61 9.48 17.23
CA SER A 168 8.47 10.11 15.90
C SER A 168 9.42 9.44 14.91
N SER A 169 8.98 9.21 13.67
CA SER A 169 9.84 8.72 12.59
C SER A 169 10.95 9.72 12.25
N SER A 170 11.90 9.36 11.39
CA SER A 170 12.68 10.38 10.68
C SER A 170 11.76 11.25 9.80
N ILE A 171 12.22 12.43 9.42
CA ILE A 171 11.55 13.24 8.40
C ILE A 171 11.68 12.49 7.06
N LEU A 172 10.54 12.31 6.39
CA LEU A 172 10.41 11.67 5.09
C LEU A 172 10.05 12.72 4.04
N THR A 173 10.33 12.41 2.78
CA THR A 173 10.11 13.31 1.65
C THR A 173 9.27 12.62 0.58
N LEU A 174 8.24 13.31 0.09
CA LEU A 174 7.40 12.90 -1.03
C LEU A 174 7.52 13.95 -2.14
N HIS A 175 7.98 13.55 -3.31
CA HIS A 175 8.03 14.41 -4.50
C HIS A 175 6.71 14.24 -5.27
N LEU A 176 6.00 15.33 -5.50
CA LEU A 176 4.75 15.36 -6.26
C LEU A 176 4.94 15.73 -7.73
N ASP A 177 6.10 16.29 -8.10
CA ASP A 177 6.42 16.76 -9.44
C ASP A 177 7.23 15.76 -10.27
N SER A 178 7.81 14.74 -9.66
CA SER A 178 8.73 13.82 -10.35
C SER A 178 8.00 12.73 -11.15
N THR A 179 8.30 12.68 -12.46
CA THR A 179 7.92 11.59 -13.38
C THR A 179 8.58 10.25 -12.99
N ILE A 180 9.67 10.30 -12.22
CA ILE A 180 10.46 9.15 -11.76
C ILE A 180 9.62 8.17 -10.93
N SER A 181 8.60 8.66 -10.23
CA SER A 181 7.63 7.84 -9.49
C SER A 181 6.79 6.92 -10.39
N GLN A 182 6.60 7.28 -11.68
CA GLN A 182 5.62 6.64 -12.57
C GLN A 182 6.19 5.48 -13.37
N ASN A 183 7.48 5.52 -13.71
CA ASN A 183 8.08 4.52 -14.61
C ASN A 183 8.65 3.28 -13.89
N GLN A 184 8.83 3.32 -12.56
CA GLN A 184 9.46 2.19 -11.85
C GLN A 184 8.64 1.55 -10.73
N ASN A 185 7.50 2.10 -10.29
CA ASN A 185 6.64 1.42 -9.33
C ASN A 185 5.16 1.82 -9.46
N LEU A 186 4.42 1.10 -10.31
CA LEU A 186 2.95 1.13 -10.39
C LEU A 186 2.24 0.74 -9.05
N ASP A 187 3.00 0.31 -8.04
CA ASP A 187 2.54 -0.22 -6.76
C ASP A 187 2.19 0.82 -5.68
N PHE A 188 2.47 2.10 -5.92
CA PHE A 188 2.21 3.17 -4.95
C PHE A 188 0.87 3.91 -5.15
N SER A 189 -0.10 3.33 -5.88
CA SER A 189 -1.43 3.93 -6.06
C SER A 189 -2.56 3.02 -5.59
N TYR A 190 -3.54 3.58 -4.88
CA TYR A 190 -4.79 2.92 -4.50
C TYR A 190 -5.91 3.94 -4.55
N LYS A 191 -7.07 3.63 -5.13
CA LYS A 191 -8.19 4.59 -5.09
C LYS A 191 -8.21 5.64 -6.21
N ASN A 192 -7.03 5.95 -6.80
CA ASN A 192 -6.56 7.27 -7.31
C ASN A 192 -5.69 8.12 -6.35
N TYR A 193 -5.27 7.58 -5.20
CA TYR A 193 -4.37 8.27 -4.28
C TYR A 193 -2.93 7.87 -4.55
N ILE A 194 -2.03 8.83 -4.45
CA ILE A 194 -0.59 8.58 -4.24
C ILE A 194 -0.43 8.09 -2.80
N LEU A 195 0.20 6.94 -2.63
CA LEU A 195 0.44 6.35 -1.32
C LEU A 195 1.80 6.77 -0.79
N ALA A 196 1.78 7.46 0.35
CA ALA A 196 2.97 7.75 1.13
C ALA A 196 2.99 6.85 2.36
N PHE A 197 4.03 6.02 2.47
CA PHE A 197 4.18 5.08 3.56
C PHE A 197 5.27 5.55 4.51
N CYS A 198 5.10 5.30 5.80
CA CYS A 198 6.25 5.32 6.68
C CYS A 198 7.06 4.05 6.45
N THR A 199 8.22 4.17 5.81
CA THR A 199 9.32 3.23 6.03
C THR A 199 10.00 3.58 7.35
N GLY A 200 10.48 2.60 8.10
CA GLY A 200 11.14 2.79 9.38
C GLY A 200 10.23 2.87 10.61
N MET A 201 8.90 2.95 10.49
CA MET A 201 8.03 2.57 11.63
C MET A 201 8.22 1.08 11.94
N GLU A 202 8.61 0.25 10.96
CA GLU A 202 9.13 -1.10 11.19
C GLU A 202 10.44 -1.18 11.96
N LYS A 203 11.20 -0.10 12.13
CA LYS A 203 12.34 -0.07 13.06
C LYS A 203 11.89 0.11 14.52
N ILE A 204 10.73 0.73 14.75
CA ILE A 204 9.99 0.58 16.02
C ILE A 204 9.45 -0.86 16.13
N LYS A 205 9.09 -1.47 14.99
CA LYS A 205 8.55 -2.85 14.85
C LYS A 205 9.59 -3.95 14.56
N ARG A 206 10.83 -3.90 15.06
CA ARG A 206 11.60 -5.17 15.17
C ARG A 206 11.11 -5.98 16.37
N SER A 207 9.79 -6.06 16.53
CA SER A 207 9.12 -6.80 17.57
C SER A 207 8.75 -8.16 16.99
N ILE A 208 9.47 -9.17 17.42
CA ILE A 208 9.05 -10.56 17.40
C ILE A 208 7.69 -10.63 18.08
N TYR A 209 6.65 -11.08 17.39
CA TYR A 209 5.33 -11.22 17.97
C TYR A 209 5.11 -12.65 18.42
N GLN A 210 4.86 -12.86 19.70
CA GLN A 210 4.51 -14.18 20.20
C GLN A 210 3.05 -14.50 19.85
N LEU A 211 2.82 -15.60 19.14
CA LEU A 211 1.50 -16.12 18.79
C LEU A 211 0.95 -17.01 19.91
N ASP A 212 1.80 -17.89 20.43
CA ASP A 212 1.57 -18.78 21.57
C ASP A 212 2.92 -19.16 22.21
N ASN A 213 2.92 -20.15 23.12
CA ASN A 213 4.14 -20.57 23.82
C ASN A 213 5.20 -21.22 22.92
N HIS A 214 4.90 -21.47 21.65
CA HIS A 214 5.73 -22.25 20.73
C HIS A 214 6.03 -21.53 19.41
N ILE A 215 5.26 -20.50 19.07
CA ILE A 215 5.39 -19.77 17.81
C ILE A 215 5.54 -18.28 18.05
N CYS A 216 6.58 -17.71 17.46
CA CYS A 216 6.74 -16.29 17.22
C CYS A 216 6.61 -16.00 15.72
N TYR A 217 6.24 -14.78 15.35
CA TYR A 217 6.15 -14.38 13.95
C TYR A 217 6.64 -12.96 13.71
N GLY A 218 7.04 -12.68 12.47
CA GLY A 218 7.51 -11.36 12.07
C GLY A 218 7.99 -11.30 10.61
N TYR A 219 8.92 -10.39 10.34
CA TYR A 219 9.50 -10.21 9.01
C TYR A 219 10.68 -11.14 8.76
N VAL A 220 10.97 -11.38 7.48
CA VAL A 220 12.18 -12.11 7.05
C VAL A 220 13.41 -11.32 7.54
N PRO A 221 14.34 -11.94 8.30
CA PRO A 221 15.55 -11.25 8.76
C PRO A 221 16.43 -10.90 7.55
N ARG A 222 16.92 -9.67 7.47
CA ARG A 222 17.69 -9.17 6.31
C ARG A 222 19.12 -8.79 6.62
N ASP A 223 19.41 -8.49 7.89
CA ASP A 223 20.73 -8.05 8.33
C ASP A 223 21.16 -8.74 9.64
N GLN A 224 22.44 -8.62 9.98
CA GLN A 224 23.00 -9.23 11.18
C GLN A 224 22.30 -8.77 12.47
N ASN A 225 21.76 -7.55 12.50
CA ASN A 225 21.03 -7.06 13.66
C ASN A 225 19.70 -7.80 13.85
N ASP A 226 19.00 -8.18 12.77
CA ASP A 226 17.81 -9.03 12.84
C ASP A 226 18.13 -10.41 13.43
N PHE A 227 19.22 -11.03 12.97
CA PHE A 227 19.66 -12.32 13.52
C PHE A 227 20.07 -12.21 14.98
N ASN A 228 20.76 -11.14 15.39
CA ASN A 228 21.09 -10.90 16.80
C ASN A 228 19.80 -10.80 17.66
N LEU A 229 18.77 -10.09 17.19
CA LEU A 229 17.50 -9.99 17.92
C LEU A 229 16.78 -11.35 18.06
N LEU A 230 16.83 -12.19 17.02
CA LEU A 230 16.25 -13.54 17.09
C LEU A 230 17.01 -14.42 18.09
N ARG A 231 18.35 -14.34 18.10
CA ARG A 231 19.18 -15.05 19.08
C ARG A 231 18.88 -14.60 20.51
N ASP A 232 18.82 -13.31 20.75
CA ASP A 232 18.55 -12.75 22.08
C ASP A 232 17.14 -13.14 22.58
N ALA A 233 16.22 -13.46 21.66
CA ALA A 233 14.90 -14.00 21.94
C ALA A 233 14.83 -15.55 21.95
N ASN A 234 15.96 -16.25 21.87
CA ASN A 234 16.07 -17.71 21.84
C ASN A 234 15.32 -18.37 20.65
N LEU A 235 15.28 -17.69 19.50
CA LEU A 235 14.59 -18.13 18.28
C LEU A 235 15.55 -18.69 17.24
N HIS A 236 16.00 -19.92 17.44
CA HIS A 236 17.01 -20.56 16.59
C HIS A 236 16.45 -21.28 15.36
N THR A 237 15.13 -21.42 15.26
CA THR A 237 14.46 -22.09 14.13
C THR A 237 13.59 -21.08 13.38
N ILE A 238 13.95 -20.79 12.13
CA ILE A 238 13.28 -19.81 11.27
C ILE A 238 12.57 -20.54 10.15
N ILE A 239 11.29 -20.24 9.94
CA ILE A 239 10.49 -20.72 8.82
C ILE A 239 10.07 -19.51 7.99
N GLU A 240 10.72 -19.31 6.86
CA GLU A 240 10.31 -18.33 5.85
C GLU A 240 9.26 -18.92 4.92
N PHE A 241 8.14 -18.22 4.84
CA PHE A 241 7.17 -18.42 3.81
C PHE A 241 7.50 -17.51 2.61
N SER A 242 7.92 -18.11 1.49
CA SER A 242 8.26 -17.42 0.24
C SER A 242 7.12 -17.49 -0.78
N ASN A 243 6.92 -16.39 -1.49
CA ASN A 243 5.93 -16.27 -2.58
C ASN A 243 6.60 -16.15 -3.96
N GLN A 244 7.90 -16.40 -4.06
CA GLN A 244 8.62 -16.32 -5.33
C GLN A 244 8.29 -17.53 -6.21
N ALA A 245 8.11 -17.33 -7.52
CA ALA A 245 7.49 -18.34 -8.39
C ALA A 245 8.33 -19.61 -8.61
N GLU A 246 9.61 -19.62 -8.26
CA GLU A 246 10.56 -20.65 -8.75
C GLU A 246 11.49 -21.24 -7.68
N GLN A 247 11.33 -20.90 -6.41
CA GLN A 247 12.21 -21.42 -5.36
C GLN A 247 11.70 -22.77 -4.82
N ALA A 248 12.47 -23.85 -4.95
CA ALA A 248 12.16 -25.09 -4.25
C ALA A 248 12.24 -24.88 -2.73
N ALA A 249 11.42 -25.62 -1.97
CA ALA A 249 11.56 -25.66 -0.53
C ALA A 249 12.96 -26.18 -0.16
N HIS A 250 13.65 -25.47 0.72
CA HIS A 250 15.01 -25.82 1.11
C HIS A 250 15.26 -25.52 2.59
N SER A 251 16.21 -26.23 3.17
CA SER A 251 16.69 -26.00 4.53
C SER A 251 18.18 -25.68 4.50
N ILE A 252 18.58 -24.57 5.10
CA ILE A 252 19.96 -24.14 5.21
C ILE A 252 20.27 -23.88 6.69
N LYS A 253 21.46 -24.28 7.15
CA LYS A 253 21.99 -23.80 8.42
C LYS A 253 22.68 -22.47 8.20
N PHE A 254 22.21 -21.42 8.88
CA PHE A 254 22.81 -20.11 8.85
C PHE A 254 23.41 -19.81 10.22
N GLY A 255 24.71 -20.10 10.39
CA GLY A 255 25.36 -20.07 11.70
C GLY A 255 24.68 -21.05 12.67
N GLU A 256 24.12 -20.52 13.76
CA GLU A 256 23.37 -21.29 14.77
C GLU A 256 21.88 -21.48 14.43
N PHE A 257 21.38 -20.82 13.37
CA PHE A 257 19.98 -20.88 12.99
C PHE A 257 19.70 -22.05 12.03
N ASN A 258 18.60 -22.75 12.26
CA ASN A 258 17.99 -23.65 11.28
C ASN A 258 16.97 -22.85 10.46
N TYR A 259 17.27 -22.57 9.19
CA TYR A 259 16.45 -21.75 8.31
C TYR A 259 15.75 -22.59 7.25
N PHE A 260 14.41 -22.57 7.25
CA PHE A 260 13.57 -23.30 6.31
C PHE A 260 12.83 -22.34 5.41
N THR A 261 12.98 -22.48 4.10
CA THR A 261 12.19 -21.72 3.13
C THR A 261 11.13 -22.63 2.54
N LEU A 262 9.86 -22.21 2.61
CA LEU A 262 8.72 -22.90 2.05
C LEU A 262 8.06 -22.02 0.98
N ASN A 263 7.92 -22.53 -0.24
CA ASN A 263 7.31 -21.79 -1.35
C ASN A 263 5.83 -22.13 -1.55
N PHE A 264 4.96 -21.10 -1.65
CA PHE A 264 3.50 -21.24 -1.71
C PHE A 264 2.88 -21.09 -3.09
N ARG A 265 3.61 -20.56 -4.08
CA ARG A 265 2.96 -20.15 -5.34
C ARG A 265 2.64 -21.31 -6.27
N SER A 266 3.37 -22.43 -6.16
CA SER A 266 3.19 -23.60 -7.03
C SER A 266 1.96 -24.46 -6.70
N ASN A 267 1.26 -24.26 -5.57
CA ASN A 267 0.15 -25.12 -5.15
C ASN A 267 -0.98 -24.40 -4.38
N MET A 268 -1.42 -23.24 -4.86
CA MET A 268 -2.68 -22.57 -4.45
C MET A 268 -3.96 -23.33 -4.91
N LYS A 269 -3.93 -24.67 -4.98
CA LYS A 269 -5.14 -25.49 -5.09
C LYS A 269 -5.62 -25.81 -3.67
N GLY A 270 -6.93 -25.73 -3.43
CA GLY A 270 -7.56 -25.68 -2.10
C GLY A 270 -7.24 -26.81 -1.11
N THR A 271 -6.49 -27.84 -1.52
CA THR A 271 -6.04 -28.97 -0.70
C THR A 271 -4.76 -28.71 0.12
N TYR A 272 -4.07 -27.58 -0.07
CA TYR A 272 -2.78 -27.35 0.63
C TYR A 272 -2.90 -26.65 2.00
N ILE A 273 -3.92 -25.81 2.26
CA ILE A 273 -4.15 -25.24 3.62
C ILE A 273 -4.37 -26.38 4.64
N SER A 274 -5.08 -27.43 4.23
CA SER A 274 -5.24 -28.67 5.01
C SER A 274 -3.93 -29.44 5.18
N ASN A 275 -2.94 -29.29 4.29
CA ASN A 275 -1.62 -29.93 4.38
C ASN A 275 -0.59 -29.09 5.16
N LEU A 276 -0.79 -27.77 5.26
CA LEU A 276 0.05 -26.84 6.00
C LEU A 276 0.03 -27.13 7.50
N SER A 277 -1.16 -27.44 8.01
CA SER A 277 -1.37 -27.77 9.42
C SER A 277 -0.52 -28.96 9.88
N PRO A 278 -0.60 -30.15 9.23
CA PRO A 278 0.29 -31.27 9.51
C PRO A 278 1.77 -30.90 9.41
N LEU A 279 2.16 -30.09 8.43
CA LEU A 279 3.57 -29.69 8.25
C LEU A 279 4.08 -28.83 9.40
N ILE A 280 3.31 -27.79 9.79
CA ILE A 280 3.65 -26.96 10.95
C ILE A 280 3.66 -27.82 12.21
N GLN A 281 2.69 -28.71 12.39
CA GLN A 281 2.64 -29.64 13.53
C GLN A 281 3.83 -30.61 13.55
N LEU A 282 4.30 -31.07 12.39
CA LEU A 282 5.49 -31.92 12.26
C LEU A 282 6.76 -31.14 12.56
N LEU A 283 6.87 -29.89 12.12
CA LEU A 283 7.99 -29.01 12.45
C LEU A 283 8.00 -28.68 13.95
N ILE A 284 6.85 -28.36 14.54
CA ILE A 284 6.71 -28.23 16.00
C ILE A 284 7.18 -29.53 16.65
N THR A 285 6.59 -30.68 16.35
CA THR A 285 6.98 -31.97 16.98
C THR A 285 8.47 -32.29 16.81
N LYS A 286 9.02 -32.16 15.61
CA LYS A 286 10.42 -32.50 15.29
C LYS A 286 11.42 -31.62 16.05
N TYR A 287 11.13 -30.33 16.15
CA TYR A 287 12.03 -29.36 16.81
C TYR A 287 11.64 -29.08 18.28
N HIS A 288 10.52 -29.63 18.75
CA HIS A 288 10.07 -29.60 20.14
C HIS A 288 10.57 -30.81 20.96
N VAL A 289 10.71 -31.99 20.34
CA VAL A 289 11.06 -33.23 21.06
C VAL A 289 12.55 -33.32 21.44
N ASN A 290 13.43 -32.53 20.82
CA ASN A 290 14.84 -32.47 21.18
C ASN A 290 15.16 -31.19 21.96
N VAL A 291 15.13 -31.31 23.29
CA VAL A 291 16.08 -30.75 24.28
C VAL A 291 15.33 -30.54 25.59
N LYS A 292 15.58 -31.44 26.55
CA LYS A 292 15.34 -31.20 27.97
C LYS A 292 16.19 -30.00 28.39
N SER A 293 15.61 -28.79 28.44
CA SER A 293 15.95 -27.66 29.34
C SER A 293 15.78 -26.24 28.76
N ASN A 294 15.40 -26.02 27.49
CA ASN A 294 15.02 -24.68 27.02
C ASN A 294 14.01 -24.78 25.87
N GLN A 295 12.79 -24.25 26.07
CA GLN A 295 11.74 -24.22 25.06
C GLN A 295 12.25 -23.47 23.80
N GLN A 296 12.49 -24.19 22.70
CA GLN A 296 12.73 -23.56 21.41
C GLN A 296 11.39 -23.09 20.84
N VAL A 297 11.30 -21.78 20.61
CA VAL A 297 10.15 -21.13 19.97
C VAL A 297 10.48 -20.97 18.48
N ILE A 298 9.56 -21.37 17.61
CA ILE A 298 9.72 -21.30 16.16
C ILE A 298 9.39 -19.89 15.69
N TYR A 299 10.25 -19.28 14.87
CA TYR A 299 10.01 -17.99 14.25
C TYR A 299 9.49 -18.14 12.82
N ILE A 300 8.26 -17.71 12.57
CA ILE A 300 7.64 -17.75 11.25
C ILE A 300 7.67 -16.37 10.60
N CYS A 301 8.19 -16.27 9.38
CA CYS A 301 8.33 -15.00 8.68
C CYS A 301 7.86 -15.03 7.23
N ASN A 302 7.50 -13.86 6.69
CA ASN A 302 7.16 -13.67 5.28
C ASN A 302 7.50 -12.23 4.88
N ASN A 303 7.86 -12.02 3.61
CA ASN A 303 8.08 -10.67 3.06
C ASN A 303 6.78 -9.83 2.96
N SER A 304 5.62 -10.44 3.15
CA SER A 304 4.31 -9.82 3.22
C SER A 304 3.55 -10.25 4.48
N LEU A 305 3.32 -9.30 5.39
CA LEU A 305 2.50 -9.51 6.58
C LEU A 305 1.04 -9.89 6.25
N SER A 306 0.50 -9.44 5.11
CA SER A 306 -0.87 -9.80 4.71
C SER A 306 -0.98 -11.29 4.35
N HIS A 307 0.09 -11.86 3.76
CA HIS A 307 0.18 -13.30 3.55
C HIS A 307 0.45 -14.04 4.86
N LEU A 308 1.37 -13.53 5.70
CA LEU A 308 1.61 -14.08 7.03
C LEU A 308 0.32 -14.19 7.87
N ARG A 309 -0.54 -13.18 7.81
CA ARG A 309 -1.86 -13.17 8.47
C ARG A 309 -2.80 -14.25 7.97
N LYS A 310 -2.85 -14.53 6.66
CA LYS A 310 -3.66 -15.63 6.11
C LYS A 310 -3.19 -16.98 6.66
N TYR A 311 -1.86 -17.16 6.79
CA TYR A 311 -1.29 -18.38 7.37
C TYR A 311 -1.57 -18.49 8.88
N LEU A 312 -1.45 -17.39 9.62
CA LEU A 312 -1.74 -17.34 11.05
C LEU A 312 -3.24 -17.51 11.36
N GLN A 313 -4.14 -17.03 10.50
CA GLN A 313 -5.58 -17.30 10.59
C GLN A 313 -5.90 -18.78 10.41
N ALA A 314 -5.26 -19.43 9.43
CA ALA A 314 -5.37 -20.89 9.26
C ALA A 314 -4.85 -21.63 10.51
N TYR A 315 -3.71 -21.23 11.07
CA TYR A 315 -3.19 -21.78 12.33
C TYR A 315 -4.19 -21.65 13.49
N LYS A 316 -4.75 -20.46 13.71
CA LYS A 316 -5.73 -20.23 14.79
C LYS A 316 -7.01 -21.04 14.64
N SER A 317 -7.47 -21.31 13.41
CA SER A 317 -8.63 -22.18 13.19
C SER A 317 -8.39 -23.64 13.60
N LEU A 318 -7.13 -24.09 13.66
CA LEU A 318 -6.75 -25.44 14.06
C LEU A 318 -6.59 -25.60 15.58
N SER A 319 -6.22 -24.52 16.28
CA SER A 319 -6.15 -24.52 17.74
C SER A 319 -7.52 -24.43 18.41
N ILE A 320 -8.53 -23.92 17.69
CA ILE A 320 -9.93 -23.84 18.17
C ILE A 320 -10.67 -25.17 17.92
N SER A 321 -10.13 -26.07 17.08
CA SER A 321 -10.73 -27.37 16.77
C SER A 321 -10.19 -28.53 17.62
N LYS A 322 -9.63 -28.25 18.81
CA LYS A 322 -9.21 -29.26 19.78
C LYS A 322 -10.03 -29.18 21.06
#